data_AF-A0A2A4IED9-F1
#
_entry.id   AF-A0A2A4IED9-F1
#
_cell.length_a   1.000
_cell.length_b   1.000
_cell.length_c   1.000
_cell.angle_alpha   90.00
_cell.angle_beta   90.00
_cell.angle_gamma   90.00
#
_symmetry.space_group_name_H-M   'P 1'
#
loop_
_entity.id
_entity.type
_entity.pdbx_description
1 polymer ?
#
loop_
_entity_poly.entity_id
_entity_poly.type
_entity_poly.pdbx_seq_one_letter_code
_entity_poly.pdbx_strand_id
1 'polypeptide(L)'
;MSSARRPFDEPLTPGSARLLPWTTVMAGSLVTILPWGATLALLPPFGLLMMLAWRLLAPLSLRVWAPALLGLFDDLVSGQPLGSAMLLWTLSFFLVEAMDARSGVRDFAQNWAIAAVSIAFCLAGGRLVATRLGAHVDSVLLLQIVISILLFPLAARLVAWIDLKRAP
;
A
#
# COMPACT_ATOMS: atom_id res chain seq x y z
N MET A 1 6.36 22.03 -21.52
CA MET A 1 6.37 23.38 -20.89
C MET A 1 6.33 23.17 -19.38
N SER A 2 7.50 23.26 -18.74
CA SER A 2 7.72 23.02 -17.32
C SER A 2 7.33 24.28 -16.55
N SER A 3 6.24 24.22 -15.78
CA SER A 3 5.89 25.27 -14.82
C SER A 3 6.84 25.15 -13.63
N ALA A 4 8.00 25.80 -13.71
CA ALA A 4 8.89 25.98 -12.57
C ALA A 4 8.16 26.77 -11.47
N ARG A 5 7.78 26.08 -10.39
CA ARG A 5 7.10 26.68 -9.24
C ARG A 5 8.02 27.67 -8.54
N ARG A 6 7.44 28.78 -8.08
CA ARG A 6 8.20 29.88 -7.48
C ARG A 6 8.61 29.50 -6.06
N PRO A 7 9.78 29.95 -5.57
CA PRO A 7 10.26 29.65 -4.21
C PRO A 7 9.38 30.19 -3.06
N PHE A 8 8.25 30.84 -3.39
CA PHE A 8 7.28 31.42 -2.47
C PHE A 8 5.85 30.89 -2.68
N ASP A 9 5.69 29.78 -3.41
CA ASP A 9 4.38 29.12 -3.50
C ASP A 9 3.98 28.65 -2.09
N GLU A 10 2.76 28.98 -1.65
CA GLU A 10 2.29 28.64 -0.32
C GLU A 10 2.39 27.13 -0.09
N PRO A 11 2.93 26.69 1.07
CA PRO A 11 2.93 25.28 1.42
C PRO A 11 1.49 24.76 1.32
N LEU A 12 1.31 23.58 0.69
CA LEU A 12 0.00 22.97 0.54
C LEU A 12 -0.77 23.08 1.85
N THR A 13 -2.00 23.59 1.80
CA THR A 13 -2.81 23.78 3.01
C THR A 13 -2.76 22.51 3.87
N PRO A 14 -2.68 22.62 5.20
CA PRO A 14 -2.49 21.46 6.10
C PRO A 14 -3.49 20.32 5.86
N GLY A 15 -4.67 20.62 5.31
CA GLY A 15 -5.68 19.66 4.87
C GLY A 15 -5.30 18.90 3.59
N SER A 16 -4.90 19.59 2.52
CA SER A 16 -4.48 18.96 1.26
C SER A 16 -3.28 18.03 1.46
N ALA A 17 -2.32 18.43 2.30
CA ALA A 17 -1.16 17.60 2.65
C ALA A 17 -1.52 16.33 3.43
N ARG A 18 -2.69 16.27 4.09
CA ARG A 18 -3.18 15.08 4.83
C ARG A 18 -4.09 14.20 3.98
N LEU A 19 -4.78 14.77 2.99
CA LEU A 19 -5.68 14.05 2.09
C LEU A 19 -4.95 13.31 0.95
N LEU A 20 -3.73 13.73 0.60
CA LEU A 20 -2.95 13.12 -0.48
C LEU A 20 -2.62 11.62 -0.26
N PRO A 21 -2.13 11.20 0.93
CA PRO A 21 -1.91 9.78 1.22
C PRO A 21 -3.21 8.96 1.15
N TRP A 22 -4.31 9.51 1.64
CA TRP A 22 -5.62 8.86 1.62
C TRP A 22 -6.13 8.67 0.20
N THR A 23 -6.12 9.74 -0.60
CA THR A 23 -6.62 9.74 -1.98
C THR A 23 -5.81 8.84 -2.90
N THR A 24 -4.48 8.79 -2.73
CA THR A 24 -3.62 7.91 -3.52
C THR A 24 -3.81 6.42 -3.18
N VAL A 25 -4.04 6.08 -1.90
CA VAL A 25 -4.39 4.71 -1.50
C VAL A 25 -5.77 4.32 -2.04
N MET A 26 -6.77 5.18 -1.90
CA MET A 26 -8.11 4.95 -2.45
C MET A 26 -8.07 4.82 -3.98
N ALA A 27 -7.30 5.67 -4.67
CA ALA A 27 -7.10 5.58 -6.12
C ALA A 27 -6.41 4.27 -6.51
N GLY A 28 -5.39 3.83 -5.75
CA GLY A 28 -4.74 2.53 -5.96
C GLY A 28 -5.71 1.35 -5.76
N SER A 29 -6.61 1.43 -4.79
CA SER A 29 -7.67 0.45 -4.59
C SER A 29 -8.70 0.49 -5.72
N LEU A 30 -9.05 1.66 -6.27
CA LEU A 30 -9.96 1.76 -7.42
C LEU A 30 -9.35 1.18 -8.72
N VAL A 31 -8.02 1.15 -8.85
CA VAL A 31 -7.35 0.53 -10.01
C VAL A 31 -7.61 -0.98 -10.06
N THR A 32 -7.86 -1.64 -8.93
CA THR A 32 -8.13 -3.09 -8.92
C THR A 32 -9.53 -3.44 -9.44
N ILE A 33 -10.48 -2.50 -9.41
CA ILE A 33 -11.86 -2.65 -9.94
C ILE A 33 -11.94 -2.45 -11.46
N LEU A 34 -11.02 -1.69 -12.05
CA LEU A 34 -11.07 -1.43 -13.50
C LEU A 34 -11.14 -2.77 -14.25
N PRO A 35 -11.99 -2.89 -15.30
CA PRO A 35 -12.17 -4.13 -16.02
C PRO A 35 -10.95 -4.39 -16.91
N TRP A 36 -9.84 -4.74 -16.27
CA TRP A 36 -8.68 -5.33 -16.92
C TRP A 36 -9.13 -6.70 -17.41
N GLY A 37 -8.83 -7.05 -18.67
CA GLY A 37 -9.05 -8.41 -19.18
C GLY A 37 -8.23 -9.50 -18.47
N ALA A 38 -7.63 -9.20 -17.32
CA ALA A 38 -6.85 -10.08 -16.48
C ALA A 38 -7.74 -10.73 -15.41
N THR A 39 -7.54 -12.02 -15.18
CA THR A 39 -8.14 -12.74 -14.06
C THR A 39 -7.79 -12.02 -12.75
N LEU A 40 -8.81 -11.64 -11.97
CA LEU A 40 -8.73 -10.85 -10.73
C LEU A 40 -7.62 -11.29 -9.75
N ALA A 41 -7.19 -12.56 -9.80
CA ALA A 41 -6.14 -13.13 -8.97
C ALA A 41 -4.70 -12.73 -9.35
N LEU A 42 -4.43 -12.16 -10.54
CA LEU A 42 -3.07 -11.79 -10.95
C LEU A 42 -2.75 -10.31 -10.66
N LEU A 43 -3.78 -9.47 -10.46
CA LEU A 43 -3.59 -8.05 -10.21
C LEU A 43 -3.01 -7.86 -8.79
N PRO A 44 -1.84 -7.22 -8.65
CA PRO A 44 -1.29 -6.91 -7.34
C PRO A 44 -2.21 -5.92 -6.60
N PRO A 45 -2.36 -6.02 -5.27
CA PRO A 45 -3.21 -5.12 -4.50
C PRO A 45 -2.56 -3.73 -4.43
N PHE A 46 -2.85 -2.89 -5.43
CA PHE A 46 -2.25 -1.57 -5.59
C PHE A 46 -2.55 -0.64 -4.40
N GLY A 47 -3.74 -0.73 -3.80
CA GLY A 47 -4.08 0.02 -2.59
C GLY A 47 -3.12 -0.28 -1.42
N LEU A 48 -2.84 -1.56 -1.18
CA LEU A 48 -1.90 -2.00 -0.15
C LEU A 48 -0.47 -1.51 -0.44
N LEU A 49 -0.02 -1.63 -1.69
CA LEU A 49 1.32 -1.17 -2.08
C LEU A 49 1.50 0.34 -1.82
N MET A 50 0.49 1.14 -2.17
CA MET A 50 0.50 2.57 -1.93
C MET A 50 0.50 2.89 -0.44
N MET A 51 -0.28 2.17 0.38
CA MET A 51 -0.31 2.36 1.83
C MET A 51 1.07 2.10 2.46
N LEU A 52 1.69 0.96 2.10
CA LEU A 52 3.02 0.61 2.61
C LEU A 52 4.09 1.60 2.14
N ALA A 53 4.02 2.06 0.89
CA ALA A 53 4.93 3.06 0.35
C ALA A 53 4.84 4.38 1.15
N TRP A 54 3.63 4.89 1.40
CA TRP A 54 3.44 6.07 2.25
C TRP A 54 3.97 5.86 3.68
N ARG A 55 3.74 4.68 4.26
CA ARG A 55 4.18 4.39 5.62
C ARG A 55 5.70 4.28 5.77
N LEU A 56 6.39 3.73 4.78
CA LEU A 56 7.85 3.56 4.79
C LEU A 56 8.59 4.84 4.41
N LEU A 57 8.06 5.62 3.48
CA LEU A 57 8.70 6.87 3.03
C LEU A 57 8.35 8.08 3.91
N ALA A 58 7.10 8.18 4.35
CA ALA A 58 6.59 9.28 5.14
C ALA A 58 5.79 8.74 6.35
N PRO A 59 6.45 8.23 7.40
CA PRO A 59 5.80 7.52 8.50
C PRO A 59 4.75 8.35 9.27
N LEU A 60 4.89 9.68 9.26
CA LEU A 60 3.96 10.62 9.89
C LEU A 60 2.78 11.04 8.97
N SER A 61 2.74 10.55 7.73
CA SER A 61 1.71 10.93 6.75
C SER A 61 0.37 10.25 7.02
N LEU A 62 0.40 9.02 7.56
CA LEU A 62 -0.78 8.22 7.89
C LEU A 62 -0.92 8.10 9.42
N ARG A 63 -2.15 8.24 9.90
CA ARG A 63 -2.49 8.00 11.31
C ARG A 63 -2.56 6.49 11.55
N VAL A 64 -2.31 6.07 12.79
CA VAL A 64 -2.31 4.64 13.18
C VAL A 64 -3.63 3.92 12.84
N TRP A 65 -4.77 4.62 12.83
CA TRP A 65 -6.07 4.04 12.47
C TRP A 65 -6.41 4.10 10.97
N ALA A 66 -5.62 4.80 10.16
CA ALA A 66 -5.88 4.94 8.72
C ALA A 66 -5.95 3.59 7.98
N PRO A 67 -5.07 2.61 8.25
CA PRO A 67 -5.12 1.30 7.60
C PRO A 67 -6.45 0.57 7.80
N ALA A 68 -7.10 0.74 8.95
CA ALA A 68 -8.37 0.08 9.25
C ALA A 68 -9.48 0.56 8.32
N LEU A 69 -9.61 1.89 8.14
CA LEU A 69 -10.63 2.45 7.24
C LEU A 69 -10.30 2.24 5.77
N LEU A 70 -9.02 2.36 5.39
CA LEU A 70 -8.58 2.13 4.01
C LEU A 70 -8.74 0.64 3.62
N GLY A 71 -8.47 -0.28 4.55
CA GLY A 71 -8.71 -1.70 4.35
C GLY A 71 -10.21 -2.03 4.29
N LEU A 72 -11.05 -1.39 5.11
CA LEU A 72 -12.51 -1.56 5.00
C LEU A 72 -13.04 -1.07 3.65
N PHE A 73 -12.51 0.04 3.14
CA PHE A 73 -12.84 0.52 1.79
C PHE A 73 -12.40 -0.48 0.72
N ASP A 74 -11.19 -1.03 0.84
CA ASP A 74 -10.68 -2.07 -0.07
C ASP A 74 -11.50 -3.37 -0.01
N ASP A 75 -12.02 -3.74 1.16
CA ASP A 75 -12.95 -4.87 1.31
C ASP A 75 -14.24 -4.66 0.51
N LEU A 76 -14.83 -3.45 0.60
CA LEU A 76 -16.05 -3.07 -0.13
C LEU A 76 -15.83 -3.00 -1.64
N VAL A 77 -14.67 -2.50 -2.05
CA VAL A 77 -14.27 -2.31 -3.45
C VAL A 77 -13.94 -3.65 -4.11
N SER A 78 -13.12 -4.47 -3.45
CA SER A 78 -12.64 -5.74 -4.01
C SER A 78 -13.65 -6.89 -3.89
N GLY A 79 -14.72 -6.73 -3.09
CA GLY A 79 -15.75 -7.76 -2.88
C GLY A 79 -15.28 -8.97 -2.07
N GLN A 80 -14.14 -8.83 -1.38
CA GLN A 80 -13.61 -9.83 -0.45
C GLN A 80 -14.40 -9.81 0.88
N PRO A 81 -14.28 -10.84 1.75
CA PRO A 81 -14.99 -10.87 3.02
C PRO A 81 -14.75 -9.60 3.83
N LEU A 82 -15.84 -8.92 4.20
CA LEU A 82 -15.80 -7.70 4.98
C LEU A 82 -14.95 -7.86 6.25
N GLY A 83 -13.97 -6.98 6.42
CA GLY A 83 -13.06 -6.98 7.56
C GLY A 83 -11.73 -7.69 7.31
N SER A 84 -11.55 -8.36 6.17
CA SER A 84 -10.31 -9.07 5.84
C SER A 84 -9.15 -8.10 5.63
N ALA A 85 -9.25 -7.21 4.64
CA ALA A 85 -8.24 -6.19 4.38
C ALA A 85 -8.16 -5.20 5.54
N MET A 86 -9.28 -4.82 6.17
CA MET A 86 -9.27 -4.01 7.38
C MET A 86 -8.32 -4.58 8.45
N LEU A 87 -8.44 -5.87 8.77
CA LEU A 87 -7.61 -6.52 9.77
C LEU A 87 -6.17 -6.67 9.29
N LEU A 88 -5.97 -7.17 8.07
CA LEU A 88 -4.64 -7.48 7.54
C LEU A 88 -3.80 -6.22 7.32
N TRP A 89 -4.40 -5.13 6.85
CA TRP A 89 -3.70 -3.86 6.63
C TRP A 89 -3.32 -3.22 7.95
N THR A 90 -4.20 -3.29 8.94
CA THR A 90 -3.91 -2.83 10.31
C THR A 90 -2.75 -3.63 10.92
N LEU A 91 -2.79 -4.96 10.80
CA LEU A 91 -1.75 -5.83 11.33
C LEU A 91 -0.41 -5.65 10.60
N SER A 92 -0.43 -5.46 9.28
CA SER A 92 0.77 -5.11 8.52
C SER A 92 1.34 -3.76 8.93
N PHE A 93 0.51 -2.78 9.27
CA PHE A 93 0.99 -1.48 9.75
C PHE A 93 1.76 -1.63 11.08
N PHE A 94 1.23 -2.41 12.02
CA PHE A 94 1.93 -2.76 13.26
C PHE A 94 3.19 -3.59 13.02
N LEU A 95 3.17 -4.50 12.05
CA LEU A 95 4.33 -5.30 11.68
C LEU A 95 5.47 -4.41 11.16
N VAL A 96 5.15 -3.47 10.25
CA VAL A 96 6.12 -2.47 9.76
C VAL A 96 6.69 -1.66 10.93
N GLU A 97 5.85 -1.23 11.87
CA GLU A 97 6.29 -0.50 13.07
C GLU A 97 7.23 -1.30 13.94
N ALA A 98 6.89 -2.56 14.22
CA ALA A 98 7.73 -3.44 15.02
C ALA A 98 9.08 -3.73 14.36
N MET A 99 9.12 -3.83 13.03
CA MET A 99 10.36 -4.06 12.28
C MET A 99 11.20 -2.78 12.14
N ASP A 100 10.57 -1.63 11.88
CA ASP A 100 11.24 -0.33 11.78
C ASP A 100 11.85 0.08 13.13
N ALA A 101 11.13 -0.12 14.24
CA ALA A 101 11.63 0.19 15.58
C ALA A 101 12.87 -0.62 16.00
N ARG A 102 13.05 -1.82 15.45
CA ARG A 102 14.22 -2.67 15.70
C ARG A 102 15.43 -2.31 14.85
N SER A 103 15.21 -1.58 13.77
CA SER A 103 16.21 -1.36 12.75
C SER A 103 16.82 0.03 12.91
N GLY A 104 17.96 0.11 13.58
CA GLY A 104 18.63 1.40 13.89
C GLY A 104 19.16 2.16 12.66
N VAL A 105 19.10 1.58 11.46
CA VAL A 105 19.52 2.20 10.19
C VAL A 105 18.39 2.07 9.17
N ARG A 106 18.21 3.09 8.33
CA ARG A 106 17.19 3.12 7.28
C ARG A 106 17.83 3.00 5.91
N ASP A 107 18.03 1.76 5.48
CA ASP A 107 18.48 1.45 4.12
C ASP A 107 17.31 1.09 3.21
N PHE A 108 17.46 1.40 1.91
CA PHE A 108 16.45 1.07 0.90
C PHE A 108 16.16 -0.44 0.84
N ALA A 109 17.20 -1.28 0.92
CA ALA A 109 17.05 -2.73 0.91
C ALA A 109 16.24 -3.25 2.11
N GLN A 110 16.41 -2.61 3.28
CA GLN A 110 15.66 -2.95 4.48
C GLN A 110 14.19 -2.54 4.35
N ASN A 111 13.92 -1.32 3.87
CA ASN A 111 12.54 -0.88 3.61
C ASN A 111 11.85 -1.79 2.59
N TRP A 112 12.58 -2.24 1.56
CA TRP A 112 12.08 -3.20 0.59
C TRP A 112 11.80 -4.57 1.23
N ALA A 113 12.69 -5.08 2.09
CA ALA A 113 12.48 -6.34 2.80
C ALA A 113 11.27 -6.29 3.75
N ILE A 114 11.10 -5.19 4.51
CA ILE A 114 9.95 -4.97 5.38
C ILE A 114 8.66 -4.94 4.55
N ALA A 115 8.65 -4.19 3.44
CA ALA A 115 7.52 -4.16 2.53
C ALA A 115 7.20 -5.55 1.96
N ALA A 116 8.22 -6.30 1.55
CA ALA A 116 8.04 -7.64 1.00
C ALA A 116 7.38 -8.60 2.00
N VAL A 117 7.82 -8.57 3.26
CA VAL A 117 7.22 -9.36 4.35
C VAL A 117 5.76 -8.94 4.58
N SER A 118 5.47 -7.64 4.64
CA SER A 118 4.09 -7.14 4.83
C SER A 118 3.16 -7.49 3.67
N ILE A 119 3.64 -7.41 2.42
CA ILE A 119 2.88 -7.79 1.23
C ILE A 119 2.57 -9.30 1.26
N ALA A 120 3.59 -10.13 1.49
CA ALA A 120 3.43 -11.58 1.57
C ALA A 120 2.46 -11.96 2.70
N PHE A 121 2.57 -11.30 3.86
CA PHE A 121 1.69 -11.50 5.00
C PHE A 121 0.22 -11.19 4.66
N CYS A 122 -0.06 -10.03 4.05
CA CYS A 122 -1.42 -9.67 3.69
C CYS A 122 -2.02 -10.57 2.60
N LEU A 123 -1.25 -10.93 1.57
CA LEU A 123 -1.74 -11.80 0.50
C LEU A 123 -1.99 -13.23 0.99
N ALA A 124 -1.09 -13.77 1.82
CA ALA A 124 -1.28 -15.08 2.45
C ALA A 124 -2.46 -15.07 3.43
N GLY A 125 -2.56 -14.04 4.28
CA GLY A 125 -3.66 -13.87 5.22
C GLY A 125 -5.01 -13.69 4.52
N GLY A 126 -5.07 -12.90 3.45
CA GLY A 126 -6.27 -12.70 2.65
C GLY A 126 -6.75 -14.00 2.01
N ARG A 127 -5.81 -14.82 1.51
CA ARG A 127 -6.12 -16.17 1.00
C ARG A 127 -6.73 -17.07 2.07
N LEU A 128 -6.17 -17.09 3.27
CA LEU A 128 -6.68 -17.90 4.39
C LEU A 128 -8.11 -17.49 4.77
N VAL A 129 -8.42 -16.20 4.74
CA VAL A 129 -9.76 -15.67 5.06
C VAL A 129 -10.75 -15.90 3.92
N ALA A 130 -10.32 -15.75 2.67
CA ALA A 130 -11.18 -15.83 1.48
C ALA A 130 -11.52 -17.26 1.03
N THR A 131 -10.85 -18.30 1.54
CA THR A 131 -11.00 -19.66 0.99
C THR A 131 -11.20 -20.76 2.03
N ARG A 132 -12.18 -21.64 1.80
CA ARG A 132 -12.21 -22.97 2.43
C ARG A 132 -11.20 -23.89 1.73
N LEU A 133 -9.97 -23.98 2.25
CA LEU A 133 -8.95 -25.07 2.17
C LEU A 133 -8.84 -26.05 0.96
N GLY A 134 -9.41 -25.80 -0.23
CA GLY A 134 -9.61 -26.88 -1.23
C GLY A 134 -9.10 -26.66 -2.67
N ALA A 135 -8.56 -25.51 -3.06
CA ALA A 135 -8.22 -25.26 -4.48
C ALA A 135 -6.73 -24.97 -4.70
N HIS A 136 -6.12 -25.74 -5.62
CA HIS A 136 -4.73 -25.75 -6.15
C HIS A 136 -4.29 -24.42 -6.82
N VAL A 137 -4.52 -23.27 -6.17
CA VAL A 137 -4.24 -21.92 -6.71
C VAL A 137 -2.97 -21.32 -6.10
N ASP A 138 -2.12 -22.15 -5.49
CA ASP A 138 -0.92 -21.70 -4.76
C ASP A 138 0.12 -21.05 -5.69
N SER A 139 0.24 -21.54 -6.93
CA SER A 139 1.19 -20.98 -7.91
C SER A 139 0.80 -19.58 -8.38
N VAL A 140 -0.50 -19.29 -8.52
CA VAL A 140 -0.97 -17.96 -8.95
C VAL A 140 -0.79 -16.95 -7.82
N LEU A 141 -1.09 -17.34 -6.58
CA LEU A 141 -0.85 -16.50 -5.41
C LEU A 141 0.64 -16.19 -5.23
N LEU A 142 1.50 -17.20 -5.38
CA LEU A 142 2.95 -17.02 -5.28
C LEU A 142 3.46 -16.06 -6.37
N LEU A 143 2.99 -16.21 -7.60
CA LEU A 143 3.31 -15.29 -8.69
C LEU A 143 2.82 -13.86 -8.38
N GLN A 144 1.61 -13.71 -7.85
CA GLN A 144 1.06 -12.42 -7.45
C GLN A 144 1.89 -11.76 -6.34
N ILE A 145 2.36 -12.53 -5.35
CA ILE A 145 3.25 -12.05 -4.28
C ILE A 145 4.57 -11.55 -4.90
N VAL A 146 5.21 -12.36 -5.76
CA VAL A 146 6.47 -11.99 -6.40
C VAL A 146 6.31 -10.71 -7.23
N ILE A 147 5.26 -10.62 -8.06
CA ILE A 147 4.97 -9.43 -8.85
C ILE A 147 4.76 -8.21 -7.94
N SER A 148 3.99 -8.36 -6.86
CA SER A 148 3.71 -7.26 -5.92
C SER A 148 4.98 -6.75 -5.23
N ILE A 149 5.87 -7.66 -4.82
CA ILE A 149 7.16 -7.31 -4.21
C ILE A 149 8.06 -6.56 -5.20
N LEU A 150 8.09 -7.00 -6.46
CA LEU A 150 8.86 -6.33 -7.52
C LEU A 150 8.25 -4.99 -7.95
N LEU A 151 6.94 -4.82 -7.80
CA LEU A 151 6.25 -3.56 -8.11
C LEU A 151 6.36 -2.53 -6.98
N PHE A 152 6.60 -2.96 -5.75
CA PHE A 152 6.79 -2.07 -4.59
C PHE A 152 7.80 -0.93 -4.83
N PRO A 153 9.02 -1.13 -5.37
CA PRO A 153 9.95 -0.03 -5.64
C PRO A 153 9.39 1.02 -6.62
N LEU A 154 8.52 0.62 -7.55
CA LEU A 154 7.84 1.56 -8.44
C LEU A 154 6.82 2.40 -7.66
N ALA A 155 6.02 1.76 -6.79
CA ALA A 155 5.08 2.46 -5.92
C ALA A 155 5.82 3.43 -4.97
N ALA A 156 6.93 3.00 -4.39
CA ALA A 156 7.80 3.84 -3.57
C ALA A 156 8.34 5.05 -4.33
N ARG A 157 8.76 4.89 -5.60
CA ARG A 157 9.19 6.01 -6.45
C ARG A 157 8.06 6.98 -6.77
N LEU A 158 6.86 6.47 -7.04
CA LEU A 158 5.68 7.31 -7.27
C LEU A 158 5.34 8.12 -6.01
N VAL A 159 5.32 7.49 -4.84
CA VAL A 159 5.10 8.18 -3.56
C VAL A 159 6.22 9.19 -3.28
N ALA A 160 7.48 8.84 -3.49
CA ALA A 160 8.60 9.76 -3.32
C ALA A 160 8.46 11.00 -4.21
N TRP A 161 8.05 10.82 -5.47
CA TRP A 161 7.83 11.93 -6.39
C TRP A 161 6.66 12.81 -6.00
N ILE A 162 5.59 12.20 -5.47
CA ILE A 162 4.42 12.92 -4.95
C ILE A 162 4.78 13.67 -3.66
N ASP A 163 5.55 13.05 -2.77
CA ASP A 163 5.98 13.65 -1.50
C ASP A 163 7.01 14.75 -1.71
N LEU A 164 7.90 14.63 -2.70
CA LEU A 164 8.80 15.72 -3.10
C LEU A 164 8.04 16.96 -3.60
N LYS A 165 6.88 16.77 -4.22
CA LYS A 165 5.99 17.88 -4.61
C LYS A 165 5.21 18.48 -3.44
N ARG A 166 5.24 17.83 -2.29
CA ARG A 166 4.55 18.20 -1.05
C ARG A 166 5.51 18.84 -0.04
N ALA A 167 6.76 18.39 0.02
CA ALA A 167 7.81 18.98 0.85
C ALA A 167 8.27 20.32 0.24
N PRO A 168 8.32 21.42 1.04
CA PRO A 168 8.75 22.74 0.59
C PRO A 168 10.23 22.78 0.18
#